data_AF-A0A2U1IHL4-F1
#
_entry.id   AF-A0A2U1IHL4-F1
#
_cell.length_a   1.000
_cell.length_b   1.000
_cell.length_c   1.000
_cell.angle_alpha   90.00
_cell.angle_beta   90.00
_cell.angle_gamma   90.00
#
_symmetry.space_group_name_H-M   'P 1'
#
loop_
_entity.id
_entity.type
_entity.pdbx_description
1 polymer ?
#
loop_
_entity_poly.entity_id
_entity_poly.type
_entity_poly.pdbx_seq_one_letter_code
_entity_poly.pdbx_strand_id
1 'polypeptide(L)'
;MFGRPGSGKQTVNEQVFVSARVTNITAAPILLTSAKWEIVQARNLSKGGASFFSKNLLWPVISMNKPIKIEPGEQVDVEFAEGLELNGMASRIRKNRALDTAFTVPADPTRINGDQYVNWFAEQMGLLYGAKAKLRLTLYEGDYKPVASLLVPLAQGVDFFYHGEAVDQKGNVQYAPRLAYDAFLGQYLEMREKMEPGFSINTPPTRVIEVIPDPTVWGKQKYRDLGVQEQPEE
;
A
#
# COMPACT_ATOMS: atom_id res chain seq x y z
N MET A 1 -12.33 -0.23 7.97
CA MET A 1 -12.05 -1.47 8.74
C MET A 1 -12.83 -2.62 8.14
N PHE A 2 -12.23 -3.44 7.28
CA PHE A 2 -12.90 -4.62 6.73
C PHE A 2 -13.27 -5.61 7.83
N GLY A 3 -14.48 -5.50 8.38
CA GLY A 3 -15.08 -6.50 9.27
C GLY A 3 -15.13 -6.18 10.78
N ARG A 4 -15.97 -5.23 11.18
CA ARG A 4 -16.75 -5.41 12.43
C ARG A 4 -18.23 -5.24 12.13
N PRO A 5 -19.10 -6.19 12.54
CA PRO A 5 -20.54 -5.98 12.45
C PRO A 5 -20.92 -4.85 13.41
N GLY A 6 -21.40 -3.73 12.87
CA GLY A 6 -22.17 -2.77 13.65
C GLY A 6 -23.46 -3.43 14.13
N SER A 7 -23.92 -3.06 15.32
CA SER A 7 -25.20 -3.50 15.89
C SER A 7 -26.35 -3.15 14.94
N GLY A 8 -26.91 -4.18 14.28
CA GLY A 8 -28.05 -4.07 13.38
C GLY A 8 -27.65 -4.03 11.90
N LYS A 9 -27.72 -5.20 11.23
CA LYS A 9 -27.16 -5.55 9.91
C LYS A 9 -25.63 -5.58 9.92
N GLN A 10 -25.06 -6.72 9.53
CA GLN A 10 -23.61 -6.90 9.32
C GLN A 10 -23.09 -5.95 8.23
N THR A 11 -22.84 -4.69 8.57
CA THR A 11 -22.21 -3.72 7.68
C THR A 11 -20.72 -4.03 7.67
N VAL A 12 -20.24 -4.51 6.53
CA VAL A 12 -18.79 -4.67 6.31
C VAL A 12 -18.23 -3.26 6.18
N ASN A 13 -17.32 -2.86 7.07
CA ASN A 13 -16.72 -1.54 6.97
C ASN A 13 -15.63 -1.58 5.87
N GLU A 14 -15.90 -1.00 4.71
CA GLU A 14 -14.98 -1.01 3.55
C GLU A 14 -14.06 0.21 3.54
N GLN A 15 -13.87 0.85 4.69
CA GLN A 15 -13.02 2.01 4.84
C GLN A 15 -11.55 1.62 4.86
N VAL A 16 -10.77 2.31 4.03
CA VAL A 16 -9.31 2.26 3.98
C VAL A 16 -8.73 3.63 4.27
N PHE A 17 -7.45 3.68 4.62
CA PHE A 17 -6.73 4.93 4.81
C PHE A 17 -5.57 4.96 3.82
N VAL A 18 -5.30 6.15 3.28
CA VAL A 18 -4.20 6.36 2.35
C VAL A 18 -3.00 6.80 3.16
N SER A 19 -1.86 6.18 2.92
CA SER A 19 -0.56 6.64 3.40
C SER A 19 0.35 6.95 2.22
N ALA A 20 1.26 7.89 2.42
CA ALA A 20 2.27 8.28 1.46
C ALA A 20 3.64 8.30 2.13
N ARG A 21 4.62 7.69 1.45
CA ARG A 21 6.03 7.81 1.81
C ARG A 21 6.58 9.09 1.17
N VAL A 22 6.91 10.08 1.98
CA VAL A 22 7.30 11.41 1.53
C VAL A 22 8.79 11.59 1.75
N THR A 23 9.53 11.93 0.69
CA THR A 23 10.96 12.24 0.76
C THR A 23 11.19 13.71 0.42
N ASN A 24 11.87 14.44 1.31
CA ASN A 24 12.26 15.82 1.03
C ASN A 24 13.53 15.85 0.17
N ILE A 25 13.37 16.09 -1.13
CA ILE A 25 14.47 16.22 -2.09
C ILE A 25 15.01 17.66 -2.20
N THR A 26 14.50 18.59 -1.39
CA THR A 26 14.89 20.00 -1.42
C THR A 26 16.03 20.28 -0.44
N ALA A 27 16.69 21.43 -0.60
CA ALA A 27 17.78 21.86 0.27
C ALA A 27 17.30 22.46 1.62
N ALA A 28 15.99 22.68 1.78
CA ALA A 28 15.41 23.29 2.97
C ALA A 28 14.45 22.33 3.67
N PRO A 29 14.24 22.44 4.99
CA PRO A 29 13.23 21.66 5.68
C PRO A 29 11.83 21.99 5.16
N ILE A 30 10.99 20.96 5.04
CA ILE A 30 9.56 21.11 4.72
C ILE A 30 8.77 20.93 6.00
N LEU A 31 7.77 21.78 6.24
CA LEU A 31 6.86 21.65 7.37
C LEU A 31 5.45 21.31 6.87
N LEU A 32 5.11 20.03 6.86
CA LEU A 32 3.76 19.59 6.46
C LEU A 32 2.75 19.95 7.56
N THR A 33 1.71 20.70 7.19
CA THR A 33 0.70 21.21 8.13
C THR A 33 -0.69 20.63 7.89
N SER A 34 -0.98 20.16 6.68
CA SER A 34 -2.23 19.47 6.36
C SER A 34 -2.08 18.56 5.14
N ALA A 35 -3.02 17.64 5.00
CA ALA A 35 -3.10 16.72 3.87
C ALA A 35 -4.56 16.49 3.49
N LYS A 36 -4.83 16.42 2.19
CA LYS A 36 -6.17 16.19 1.65
C LYS A 36 -6.09 15.21 0.50
N TRP A 37 -7.13 14.39 0.36
CA TRP A 37 -7.37 13.71 -0.91
C TRP A 37 -8.75 14.00 -1.48
N GLU A 38 -8.88 13.87 -2.80
CA GLU A 38 -10.11 14.13 -3.55
C GLU A 38 -10.37 12.98 -4.54
N ILE A 39 -11.64 12.58 -4.65
CA ILE A 39 -12.08 11.62 -5.67
C ILE A 39 -12.27 12.35 -6.99
N VAL A 40 -11.70 11.81 -8.06
CA VAL A 40 -11.77 12.39 -9.41
C VAL A 40 -12.23 11.32 -10.39
N GLN A 41 -13.28 11.62 -11.17
CA GLN A 41 -13.80 10.74 -12.24
C GLN A 41 -14.12 9.30 -11.80
N ALA A 42 -14.58 9.13 -10.56
CA ALA A 42 -14.96 7.83 -10.02
C ALA A 42 -16.47 7.74 -9.77
N ARG A 43 -16.97 6.51 -9.75
CA ARG A 43 -18.29 6.15 -9.24
C ARG A 43 -18.15 5.29 -7.99
N ASN A 44 -19.18 5.19 -7.17
CA ASN A 44 -19.25 4.22 -6.07
C ASN A 44 -18.06 4.31 -5.08
N LEU A 45 -17.41 5.47 -4.96
CA LEU A 45 -16.43 5.81 -3.94
C LEU A 45 -16.97 6.97 -3.11
N SER A 46 -16.72 6.93 -1.81
CA SER A 46 -17.16 7.96 -0.87
C SER A 46 -16.06 8.29 0.14
N LYS A 47 -16.19 9.47 0.73
CA LYS A 47 -15.51 9.80 1.98
C LYS A 47 -16.08 8.91 3.08
N GLY A 48 -15.20 8.24 3.80
CA GLY A 48 -15.51 7.48 5.00
C GLY A 48 -15.26 8.27 6.27
N GLY A 49 -15.24 7.55 7.39
CA GLY A 49 -14.89 8.13 8.69
C GLY A 49 -13.43 8.58 8.78
N ALA A 50 -12.97 8.78 10.01
CA ALA A 50 -11.63 9.27 10.28
C ALA A 50 -10.70 8.24 10.93
N SER A 51 -9.39 8.40 10.68
CA SER A 51 -8.31 7.76 11.45
C SER A 51 -7.87 8.70 12.59
N PHE A 52 -7.46 8.11 13.70
CA PHE A 52 -6.93 8.81 14.88
C PHE A 52 -5.68 8.14 15.46
N PHE A 53 -5.14 7.11 14.79
CA PHE A 53 -4.21 6.16 15.42
C PHE A 53 -2.75 6.30 14.97
N SER A 54 -2.45 7.17 14.00
CA SER A 54 -1.10 7.34 13.45
C SER A 54 -0.37 8.55 14.04
N LYS A 55 0.94 8.39 14.27
CA LYS A 55 1.83 9.46 14.78
C LYS A 55 2.02 10.58 13.75
N ASN A 56 2.06 10.23 12.47
CA ASN A 56 2.27 11.14 11.34
C ASN A 56 0.98 11.32 10.54
N LEU A 57 -0.11 11.56 11.27
CA LEU A 57 -1.44 11.73 10.71
C LEU A 57 -1.69 13.20 10.37
N LEU A 58 -2.15 13.47 9.14
CA LEU A 58 -2.55 14.81 8.71
C LEU A 58 -4.01 14.82 8.24
N TRP A 59 -4.78 15.71 8.88
CA TRP A 59 -6.13 16.12 8.51
C TRP A 59 -6.10 17.21 7.45
N PRO A 60 -7.21 17.41 6.71
CA PRO A 60 -7.35 18.56 5.85
C PRO A 60 -7.33 19.86 6.65
N VAL A 61 -7.89 19.88 7.86
CA VAL A 61 -7.98 21.09 8.69
C VAL A 61 -6.69 21.26 9.51
N ILE A 62 -5.97 22.36 9.29
CA ILE A 62 -4.68 22.64 9.95
C ILE A 62 -4.78 22.59 11.49
N SER A 63 -5.87 23.10 12.08
CA SER A 63 -6.03 23.16 13.54
C SER A 63 -6.15 21.80 14.21
N MET A 64 -6.35 20.72 13.44
CA MET A 64 -6.39 19.35 13.95
C MET A 64 -5.02 18.63 13.88
N ASN A 65 -4.00 19.29 13.34
CA ASN A 65 -2.71 18.68 13.06
C ASN A 65 -1.61 19.14 14.00
N LYS A 66 -0.67 18.22 14.23
CA LYS A 66 0.68 18.56 14.67
C LYS A 66 1.56 18.64 13.42
N PRO A 67 2.20 19.77 13.12
CA PRO A 67 3.04 19.89 11.95
C PRO A 67 4.16 18.84 11.94
N ILE A 68 4.42 18.28 10.77
CA ILE A 68 5.47 17.27 10.55
C ILE A 68 6.63 17.95 9.84
N LYS A 69 7.76 18.06 10.53
CA LYS A 69 9.00 18.56 9.92
C LYS A 69 9.70 17.42 9.20
N ILE A 70 10.14 17.67 7.97
CA ILE A 70 10.93 16.75 7.16
C ILE A 70 12.22 17.48 6.76
N GLU A 71 13.35 17.06 7.31
CA GLU A 71 14.66 17.62 7.01
C GLU A 71 15.10 17.30 5.56
N PRO A 72 16.05 18.05 4.97
CA PRO A 72 16.62 17.71 3.68
C PRO A 72 17.14 16.28 3.62
N GLY A 73 16.68 15.50 2.64
CA GLY A 73 17.01 14.08 2.46
C GLY A 73 16.26 13.11 3.37
N GLU A 74 15.47 13.60 4.32
CA GLU A 74 14.66 12.76 5.21
C GLU A 74 13.45 12.16 4.47
N GLN A 75 13.06 10.96 4.90
CA GLN A 75 11.87 10.27 4.46
C GLN A 75 10.94 10.00 5.64
N VAL A 76 9.66 10.32 5.46
CA VAL A 76 8.63 10.15 6.49
C VAL A 76 7.37 9.54 5.87
N ASP A 77 6.82 8.53 6.53
CA ASP A 77 5.50 7.99 6.18
C ASP A 77 4.41 8.88 6.79
N VAL A 78 3.52 9.40 5.94
CA VAL A 78 2.43 10.33 6.28
C VAL A 78 1.10 9.67 5.98
N GLU A 79 0.21 9.63 6.97
CA GLU A 79 -1.15 9.08 6.82
C GLU A 79 -2.16 10.21 6.63
N PHE A 80 -3.09 10.04 5.69
CA PHE A 80 -4.22 10.94 5.48
C PHE A 80 -5.36 10.54 6.42
N ALA A 81 -5.82 11.49 7.24
CA ALA A 81 -6.80 11.19 8.29
C ALA A 81 -8.20 10.83 7.77
N GLU A 82 -8.58 11.35 6.59
CA GLU A 82 -9.85 11.02 5.97
C GLU A 82 -9.81 9.60 5.39
N GLY A 83 -10.77 8.75 5.78
CA GLY A 83 -10.90 7.40 5.24
C GLY A 83 -11.60 7.39 3.88
N LEU A 84 -11.21 6.48 3.01
CA LEU A 84 -11.83 6.22 1.71
C LEU A 84 -12.70 4.98 1.80
N GLU A 85 -13.98 5.09 1.47
CA GLU A 85 -14.88 3.95 1.42
C GLU A 85 -14.82 3.25 0.05
N LEU A 86 -14.31 2.03 0.06
CA LEU A 86 -14.24 1.16 -1.10
C LEU A 86 -15.52 0.33 -1.23
N ASN A 87 -16.65 0.98 -1.55
CA ASN A 87 -17.95 0.33 -1.59
C ASN A 87 -17.97 -0.88 -2.54
N GLY A 88 -18.36 -2.04 -2.03
CA GLY A 88 -18.43 -3.32 -2.73
C GLY A 88 -17.12 -4.10 -2.84
N MET A 89 -15.98 -3.55 -2.40
CA MET A 89 -14.68 -4.23 -2.53
C MET A 89 -14.57 -5.48 -1.67
N ALA A 90 -15.10 -5.47 -0.44
CA ALA A 90 -15.02 -6.63 0.45
C ALA A 90 -15.69 -7.86 -0.17
N SER A 91 -16.81 -7.65 -0.86
CA SER A 91 -17.52 -8.71 -1.57
C SER A 91 -16.68 -9.30 -2.69
N ARG A 92 -15.89 -8.48 -3.39
CA ARG A 92 -14.95 -8.96 -4.43
C ARG A 92 -13.82 -9.76 -3.83
N ILE A 93 -13.16 -9.24 -2.79
CA ILE A 93 -12.06 -9.90 -2.09
C ILE A 93 -12.50 -11.27 -1.54
N ARG A 94 -13.62 -11.34 -0.83
CA ARG A 94 -14.14 -12.60 -0.25
C ARG A 94 -14.49 -13.67 -1.28
N LYS A 95 -14.81 -13.28 -2.51
CA LYS A 95 -15.11 -14.23 -3.61
C LYS A 95 -13.84 -14.76 -4.26
N ASN A 96 -12.70 -14.08 -4.09
CA ASN A 96 -11.44 -14.52 -4.67
C ASN A 96 -10.72 -15.52 -3.76
N ARG A 97 -11.12 -16.79 -3.86
CA ARG A 97 -10.51 -17.89 -3.10
C ARG A 97 -9.03 -18.11 -3.40
N ALA A 98 -8.53 -17.63 -4.54
CA ALA A 98 -7.10 -17.73 -4.85
C ALA A 98 -6.22 -16.84 -3.96
N LEU A 99 -6.78 -15.82 -3.29
CA LEU A 99 -6.06 -15.02 -2.29
C LEU A 99 -5.75 -15.83 -1.03
N ASP A 100 -6.57 -16.84 -0.71
CA ASP A 100 -6.42 -17.64 0.51
C ASP A 100 -5.12 -18.46 0.49
N THR A 101 -4.57 -18.72 -0.69
CA THR A 101 -3.31 -19.46 -0.87
C THR A 101 -2.13 -18.57 -1.24
N ALA A 102 -2.31 -17.24 -1.24
CA ALA A 102 -1.25 -16.32 -1.64
C ALA A 102 -0.11 -16.31 -0.63
N PHE A 103 1.12 -16.26 -1.14
CA PHE A 103 2.30 -16.06 -0.30
C PHE A 103 2.43 -14.59 0.10
N THR A 104 2.91 -14.32 1.31
CA THR A 104 3.23 -12.97 1.80
C THR A 104 4.72 -12.81 2.08
N VAL A 105 5.25 -11.61 1.85
CA VAL A 105 6.63 -11.24 2.17
C VAL A 105 6.62 -10.41 3.46
N PRO A 106 7.46 -10.76 4.45
CA PRO A 106 7.59 -9.97 5.66
C PRO A 106 8.28 -8.65 5.32
N ALA A 107 7.48 -7.59 5.22
CA ALA A 107 7.90 -6.21 4.99
C ALA A 107 7.04 -5.29 5.87
N ASP A 108 7.39 -4.01 5.97
CA ASP A 108 6.54 -3.01 6.64
C ASP A 108 6.01 -2.00 5.60
N PRO A 109 4.71 -2.09 5.23
CA PRO A 109 3.72 -3.10 5.65
C PRO A 109 3.93 -4.46 4.97
N THR A 110 3.30 -5.52 5.49
CA THR A 110 3.29 -6.88 4.89
C THR A 110 2.82 -6.80 3.44
N ARG A 111 3.48 -7.52 2.52
CA ARG A 111 3.18 -7.47 1.08
C ARG A 111 2.78 -8.83 0.54
N ILE A 112 1.78 -8.89 -0.33
CA ILE A 112 1.44 -10.13 -1.05
C ILE A 112 2.46 -10.35 -2.18
N ASN A 113 2.84 -11.61 -2.40
CA ASN A 113 3.67 -12.04 -3.51
C ASN A 113 2.79 -12.54 -4.66
N GLY A 114 2.88 -11.87 -5.81
CA GLY A 114 2.28 -12.33 -7.07
C GLY A 114 1.53 -11.23 -7.82
N ASP A 115 2.04 -10.88 -9.00
CA ASP A 115 1.49 -9.86 -9.89
C ASP A 115 0.04 -10.15 -10.29
N GLN A 116 -0.34 -11.43 -10.33
CA GLN A 116 -1.71 -11.85 -10.62
C GLN A 116 -2.74 -11.24 -9.64
N TYR A 117 -2.36 -11.09 -8.36
CA TYR A 117 -3.26 -10.54 -7.34
C TYR A 117 -3.36 -9.02 -7.46
N VAL A 118 -2.23 -8.36 -7.77
CA VAL A 118 -2.18 -6.92 -8.05
C VAL A 118 -3.01 -6.59 -9.29
N ASN A 119 -2.84 -7.33 -10.37
CA ASN A 119 -3.58 -7.16 -11.62
C ASN A 119 -5.08 -7.41 -11.41
N TRP A 120 -5.45 -8.50 -10.72
CA TRP A 120 -6.84 -8.77 -10.38
C TRP A 120 -7.46 -7.65 -9.55
N PHE A 121 -6.74 -7.12 -8.54
CA PHE A 121 -7.25 -6.03 -7.71
C PHE A 121 -7.42 -4.73 -8.50
N ALA A 122 -6.47 -4.41 -9.39
CA ALA A 122 -6.58 -3.28 -10.31
C ALA A 122 -7.81 -3.39 -11.23
N GLU A 123 -8.10 -4.59 -11.74
CA GLU A 123 -9.33 -4.86 -12.49
C GLU A 123 -10.58 -4.63 -11.63
N GLN A 124 -10.59 -5.10 -10.37
CA GLN A 124 -11.73 -4.88 -9.48
C GLN A 124 -11.97 -3.40 -9.19
N MET A 125 -10.90 -2.62 -9.00
CA MET A 125 -10.99 -1.17 -8.83
C MET A 125 -11.58 -0.51 -10.08
N GLY A 126 -11.13 -0.91 -11.29
CA GLY A 126 -11.67 -0.42 -12.56
C GLY A 126 -13.15 -0.77 -12.76
N LEU A 127 -13.57 -1.98 -12.41
CA LEU A 127 -14.95 -2.43 -12.50
C LEU A 127 -15.88 -1.68 -11.52
N LEU A 128 -15.48 -1.60 -10.24
CA LEU A 128 -16.28 -0.99 -9.19
C LEU A 128 -16.34 0.52 -9.32
N TYR A 129 -15.19 1.16 -9.55
CA TYR A 129 -15.05 2.61 -9.41
C TYR A 129 -14.85 3.36 -10.72
N GLY A 130 -14.58 2.63 -11.81
CA GLY A 130 -14.38 3.16 -13.16
C GLY A 130 -12.92 3.17 -13.58
N ALA A 131 -12.64 2.80 -14.82
CA ALA A 131 -11.27 2.70 -15.36
C ALA A 131 -10.50 4.03 -15.39
N LYS A 132 -11.21 5.17 -15.33
CA LYS A 132 -10.62 6.52 -15.28
C LYS A 132 -10.58 7.11 -13.88
N ALA A 133 -11.04 6.37 -12.87
CA ALA A 133 -11.08 6.84 -11.50
C ALA A 133 -9.68 7.15 -10.98
N LYS A 134 -9.55 8.27 -10.27
CA LYS A 134 -8.29 8.77 -9.71
C LYS A 134 -8.53 9.30 -8.30
N LEU A 135 -7.48 9.25 -7.49
CA LEU A 135 -7.36 10.03 -6.27
C LEU A 135 -6.38 11.16 -6.49
N ARG A 136 -6.80 12.40 -6.21
CA ARG A 136 -5.85 13.50 -6.05
C ARG A 136 -5.37 13.48 -4.61
N LEU A 137 -4.08 13.38 -4.38
CA LEU A 137 -3.46 13.50 -3.06
C LEU A 137 -2.71 14.83 -3.02
N THR A 138 -2.96 15.66 -2.00
CA THR A 138 -2.28 16.94 -1.84
C THR A 138 -1.72 17.07 -0.42
N LEU A 139 -0.45 17.42 -0.33
CA LEU A 139 0.24 17.78 0.90
C LEU A 139 0.47 19.28 0.94
N TYR A 140 0.27 19.88 2.10
CA TYR A 140 0.36 21.33 2.29
C TYR A 140 1.36 21.70 3.39
N GLU A 141 1.92 22.88 3.26
CA GLU A 141 2.74 23.59 4.24
C GLU A 141 2.10 24.93 4.60
N GLY A 142 2.34 25.41 5.83
CA GLY A 142 1.83 26.70 6.29
C GLY A 142 0.30 26.79 6.20
N ASP A 143 -0.19 27.91 5.68
CA ASP A 143 -1.62 28.15 5.43
C ASP A 143 -2.04 27.63 4.04
N TYR A 144 -2.13 26.30 3.93
CA TYR A 144 -2.58 25.60 2.71
C TYR A 144 -1.75 25.86 1.45
N LYS A 145 -0.45 26.15 1.58
CA LYS A 145 0.45 26.22 0.42
C LYS A 145 0.73 24.79 -0.08
N PRO A 146 0.35 24.41 -1.31
CA PRO A 146 0.59 23.06 -1.80
C PRO A 146 2.09 22.81 -1.98
N VAL A 147 2.59 21.74 -1.37
CA VAL A 147 3.98 21.27 -1.52
C VAL A 147 4.05 20.20 -2.61
N ALA A 148 3.07 19.30 -2.63
CA ALA A 148 2.93 18.26 -3.63
C ALA A 148 1.45 18.00 -3.92
N SER A 149 1.10 17.80 -5.19
CA SER A 149 -0.22 17.33 -5.59
C SER A 149 -0.09 16.29 -6.69
N LEU A 150 -0.60 15.09 -6.44
CA LEU A 150 -0.45 13.92 -7.30
C LEU A 150 -1.81 13.36 -7.67
N LEU A 151 -2.00 13.01 -8.94
CA LEU A 151 -3.17 12.29 -9.41
C LEU A 151 -2.82 10.82 -9.59
N VAL A 152 -3.30 9.98 -8.69
CA VAL A 152 -3.00 8.55 -8.69
C VAL A 152 -4.18 7.78 -9.29
N PRO A 153 -3.98 7.04 -10.39
CA PRO A 153 -5.02 6.19 -10.98
C PRO A 153 -5.42 5.05 -10.04
N LEU A 154 -6.73 4.81 -9.92
CA LEU A 154 -7.28 3.74 -9.10
C LEU A 154 -7.40 2.41 -9.82
N ALA A 155 -7.35 2.36 -11.14
CA ALA A 155 -7.34 1.11 -11.89
C ALA A 155 -5.92 0.65 -12.24
N GLN A 156 -4.92 1.19 -11.54
CA GLN A 156 -3.52 0.87 -11.72
C GLN A 156 -2.86 0.82 -10.34
N GLY A 157 -2.42 -0.37 -9.95
CA GLY A 157 -1.56 -0.53 -8.77
C GLY A 157 -0.30 -1.26 -9.16
N VAL A 158 0.54 -1.44 -8.15
CA VAL A 158 1.89 -1.97 -8.32
C VAL A 158 2.20 -3.05 -7.31
N ASP A 159 3.18 -3.87 -7.67
CA ASP A 159 3.82 -4.85 -6.81
C ASP A 159 4.96 -4.23 -5.97
N PHE A 160 5.65 -5.09 -5.22
CA PHE A 160 6.67 -4.70 -4.27
C PHE A 160 8.03 -4.34 -4.90
N PHE A 161 8.24 -4.60 -6.18
CA PHE A 161 9.43 -4.17 -6.94
C PHE A 161 9.28 -2.77 -7.52
N TYR A 162 8.11 -2.14 -7.37
CA TYR A 162 7.90 -0.80 -7.89
C TYR A 162 8.52 0.29 -7.02
N HIS A 163 9.33 1.16 -7.64
CA HIS A 163 10.08 2.21 -6.96
C HIS A 163 9.56 3.63 -7.25
N GLY A 164 8.35 3.77 -7.79
CA GLY A 164 7.75 5.09 -8.06
C GLY A 164 8.02 5.62 -9.47
N GLU A 165 8.58 4.80 -10.35
CA GLU A 165 9.02 5.18 -11.69
C GLU A 165 8.32 4.35 -12.77
N ALA A 166 7.94 4.99 -13.88
CA ALA A 166 7.38 4.32 -15.05
C ALA A 166 8.15 4.74 -16.31
N VAL A 167 8.35 3.77 -17.21
CA VAL A 167 8.97 4.00 -18.51
C VAL A 167 7.92 4.50 -19.50
N ASP A 168 8.18 5.64 -20.15
CA ASP A 168 7.30 6.17 -21.19
C ASP A 168 7.46 5.41 -22.52
N GLN A 169 6.62 5.73 -23.52
CA GLN A 169 6.67 5.09 -24.84
C GLN A 169 8.00 5.31 -25.59
N LYS A 170 8.82 6.27 -25.15
CA LYS A 170 10.12 6.60 -25.72
C LYS A 170 11.28 6.00 -24.93
N GLY A 171 11.01 5.22 -23.88
CA GLY A 171 12.02 4.61 -23.03
C GLY A 171 12.54 5.50 -21.90
N ASN A 172 11.98 6.70 -21.68
CA ASN A 172 12.42 7.56 -20.58
C ASN A 172 11.74 7.16 -19.28
N VAL A 173 12.52 7.14 -18.20
CA VAL A 173 12.01 6.92 -16.85
C VAL A 173 11.39 8.21 -16.33
N GLN A 174 10.14 8.15 -15.87
CA GLN A 174 9.41 9.28 -15.30
C GLN A 174 8.87 8.92 -13.92
N TYR A 175 8.87 9.90 -13.02
CA TYR A 175 8.22 9.78 -11.71
C TYR A 175 6.71 9.61 -11.87
N ALA A 176 6.18 8.47 -11.43
CA ALA A 176 4.79 8.09 -11.60
C ALA A 176 4.26 7.32 -10.38
N PRO A 177 3.99 7.98 -9.24
CA PRO A 177 3.46 7.30 -8.06
C PRO A 177 2.16 6.53 -8.33
N ARG A 178 2.07 5.31 -7.80
CA ARG A 178 0.92 4.40 -7.92
C ARG A 178 0.58 3.80 -6.56
N LEU A 179 -0.62 3.25 -6.43
CA LEU A 179 -1.04 2.59 -5.20
C LEU A 179 -0.37 1.23 -5.05
N ALA A 180 0.22 0.98 -3.88
CA ALA A 180 0.82 -0.29 -3.50
C ALA A 180 -0.28 -1.32 -3.15
N TYR A 181 -0.79 -2.03 -4.16
CA TYR A 181 -1.83 -3.06 -3.96
C TYR A 181 -1.28 -4.31 -3.33
N ASP A 182 -0.01 -4.60 -3.57
CA ASP A 182 0.75 -5.60 -2.84
C ASP A 182 0.67 -5.40 -1.32
N ALA A 183 0.94 -4.18 -0.86
CA ALA A 183 0.88 -3.79 0.54
C ALA A 183 -0.55 -3.86 1.09
N PHE A 184 -1.53 -3.34 0.35
CA PHE A 184 -2.92 -3.37 0.77
C PHE A 184 -3.44 -4.81 0.97
N LEU A 185 -3.17 -5.69 0.00
CA LEU A 185 -3.60 -7.09 0.06
C LEU A 185 -2.83 -7.85 1.15
N GLY A 186 -1.54 -7.58 1.34
CA GLY A 186 -0.76 -8.17 2.41
C GLY A 186 -1.30 -7.81 3.80
N GLN A 187 -1.58 -6.53 4.06
CA GLN A 187 -2.23 -6.09 5.30
C GLN A 187 -3.63 -6.69 5.49
N TYR A 188 -4.39 -6.84 4.41
CA TYR A 188 -5.69 -7.51 4.47
C TYR A 188 -5.55 -8.97 4.93
N LEU A 189 -4.59 -9.71 4.38
CA LEU A 189 -4.34 -11.11 4.76
C LEU A 189 -3.86 -11.23 6.22
N GLU A 190 -2.95 -10.35 6.65
CA GLU A 190 -2.47 -10.31 8.04
C GLU A 190 -3.62 -9.99 9.02
N MET A 191 -4.50 -9.06 8.67
CA MET A 191 -5.68 -8.76 9.46
C MET A 191 -6.65 -9.95 9.50
N ARG A 192 -6.82 -10.65 8.37
CA ARG A 192 -7.69 -11.83 8.30
C ARG A 192 -7.19 -12.96 9.19
N GLU A 193 -5.89 -13.24 9.19
CA GLU A 193 -5.26 -14.25 10.08
C GLU A 193 -5.53 -13.94 11.56
N LYS A 194 -5.48 -12.67 11.96
CA LYS A 194 -5.82 -12.25 13.33
C LYS A 194 -7.31 -12.39 13.67
N MET A 195 -8.20 -12.41 12.67
CA MET A 195 -9.66 -12.34 12.87
C MET A 195 -10.40 -13.65 12.58
N GLU A 196 -9.86 -14.52 11.72
CA GLU A 196 -10.49 -15.76 11.27
C GLU A 196 -9.74 -16.97 11.83
N PRO A 197 -10.28 -17.63 12.87
CA PRO A 197 -9.67 -18.85 13.41
C PRO A 197 -9.52 -19.92 12.33
N GLY A 198 -8.30 -20.44 12.17
CA GLY A 198 -7.96 -21.48 11.19
C GLY A 198 -7.55 -20.97 9.81
N PHE A 199 -7.53 -19.65 9.59
CA PHE A 199 -6.83 -19.06 8.45
C PHE A 199 -5.38 -18.72 8.85
N SER A 200 -4.43 -19.07 8.00
CA SER A 200 -3.02 -18.72 8.18
C SER A 200 -2.45 -18.21 6.86
N ILE A 201 -1.58 -17.20 6.93
CA ILE A 201 -0.89 -16.69 5.74
C ILE A 201 0.19 -17.68 5.31
N ASN A 202 0.31 -17.91 4.00
CA ASN A 202 1.43 -18.68 3.49
C ASN A 202 2.68 -17.79 3.46
N THR A 203 3.76 -18.26 4.08
CA THR A 203 5.07 -17.63 3.98
C THR A 203 5.90 -18.38 2.94
N PRO A 204 6.67 -17.67 2.08
CA PRO A 204 7.57 -18.32 1.15
C PRO A 204 8.48 -19.28 1.90
N PRO A 205 8.71 -20.50 1.39
CA PRO A 205 9.64 -21.40 2.03
C PRO A 205 11.01 -20.73 2.08
N THR A 206 11.57 -20.57 3.29
CA THR A 206 12.94 -20.07 3.47
C THR A 206 13.89 -21.13 2.95
N ARG A 207 14.46 -20.95 1.75
CA ARG A 207 15.51 -21.84 1.27
C ARG A 207 16.84 -21.44 1.87
N VAL A 208 17.56 -22.42 2.41
CA VAL A 208 18.94 -22.21 2.85
C VAL A 208 19.83 -22.43 1.64
N ILE A 209 20.55 -21.38 1.25
CA ILE A 209 21.50 -21.46 0.15
C ILE A 209 22.89 -21.29 0.74
N GLU A 210 23.76 -22.28 0.56
CA GLU A 210 25.17 -22.16 0.86
C GLU A 210 25.86 -21.44 -0.31
N VAL A 211 26.56 -20.35 0.00
CA VAL A 211 27.38 -19.63 -0.97
C VAL A 211 28.82 -20.11 -0.81
N ILE A 212 29.32 -20.83 -1.80
CA ILE A 212 30.66 -21.42 -1.82
C ILE A 212 31.53 -20.57 -2.76
N PRO A 213 32.63 -19.96 -2.30
CA PRO A 213 33.57 -19.30 -3.19
C PRO A 213 34.13 -20.30 -4.22
N ASP A 214 33.98 -19.98 -5.50
CA ASP A 214 34.48 -20.83 -6.59
C ASP A 214 35.02 -19.94 -7.71
N PRO A 215 36.35 -19.83 -7.89
CA PRO A 215 36.96 -18.94 -8.87
C PRO A 215 36.74 -19.40 -10.32
N THR A 216 36.20 -20.60 -10.54
CA THR A 216 36.03 -21.19 -11.87
C THR A 216 34.68 -20.85 -12.52
N VAL A 217 33.74 -20.28 -11.75
CA VAL A 217 32.41 -19.88 -12.23
C VAL A 217 32.29 -18.35 -12.33
N TRP A 218 31.45 -17.90 -13.26
CA TRP A 218 31.13 -16.48 -13.41
C TRP A 218 30.55 -15.91 -12.11
N GLY A 219 31.09 -14.78 -11.64
CA GLY A 219 30.73 -14.21 -10.33
C GLY A 219 31.52 -14.76 -9.13
N LYS A 220 32.43 -15.72 -9.35
CA LYS A 220 33.31 -16.33 -8.33
C LYS A 220 32.58 -16.96 -7.13
N GLN A 221 31.30 -17.29 -7.31
CA GLN A 221 30.42 -17.83 -6.28
C GLN A 221 29.61 -18.98 -6.90
N LYS A 222 29.58 -20.11 -6.20
CA LYS A 222 28.75 -21.26 -6.49
C LYS A 222 27.69 -21.39 -5.41
N TYR A 223 26.44 -21.52 -5.81
CA TYR A 223 25.31 -21.67 -4.90
C TYR A 223 24.95 -23.15 -4.77
N ARG A 224 24.79 -23.62 -3.53
CA ARG A 224 24.27 -24.95 -3.23
C ARG A 224 22.97 -24.81 -2.45
N ASP A 225 21.89 -25.34 -3.00
CA ASP A 225 20.61 -25.45 -2.29
C ASP A 225 20.78 -26.50 -1.17
N LEU A 226 20.66 -26.05 0.08
CA LEU A 226 20.73 -26.92 1.27
C LEU A 226 19.34 -27.38 1.72
N GLY A 227 18.28 -27.03 0.99
CA GLY A 227 16.89 -27.37 1.31
C GLY A 227 16.12 -26.21 1.92
N VAL A 228 15.00 -26.53 2.56
CA VAL A 228 14.10 -25.56 3.21
C VAL A 228 14.46 -25.51 4.69
N GLN A 229 14.64 -24.31 5.24
CA GLN A 229 14.74 -24.12 6.68
C GLN A 229 13.38 -24.48 7.28
N GLU A 230 13.34 -25.53 8.09
CA GLU A 230 12.15 -25.86 8.88
C GLU A 230 11.81 -24.64 9.76
N GLN A 231 10.55 -24.20 9.68
CA GLN A 231 10.07 -23.14 10.57
C GLN A 231 10.14 -23.67 12.00
N PRO A 232 10.61 -22.86 12.98
CA PRO A 232 10.54 -23.28 14.38
C PRO A 232 9.08 -23.61 14.72
N GLU A 233 8.84 -24.78 15.29
CA GLU A 233 7.55 -25.08 15.91
C GLU A 233 7.34 -24.12 17.09
N GLU A 234 6.27 -23.31 17.05
CA GLU A 234 5.81 -22.48 18.18
C GLU A 234 5.05 -23.31 19.23
#